data_AF-A0A3A0DPQ2-F1
#
_entry.id   AF-A0A3A0DPQ2-F1
#
_cell.length_a   1.000
_cell.length_b   1.000
_cell.length_c   1.000
_cell.angle_alpha   90.00
_cell.angle_beta   90.00
_cell.angle_gamma   90.00
#
_symmetry.space_group_name_H-M   'P 1'
#
loop_
_entity.id
_entity.type
_entity.pdbx_description
1 polymer ?
#
loop_
_entity_poly.entity_id
_entity_poly.type
_entity_poly.pdbx_seq_one_letter_code
_entity_poly.pdbx_strand_id
1 'polypeptide(L)'
;MQNSWRNIAKRSRRAVRKTIRAMRSRLEPMKKVAASLRAHRELLLNWFRAHGEISSGVVEGFNNKAKLTSRKSYGFRNTEVLEVALFHSLAALPEPNFIHEFC
;
A
#
# COMPACT_ATOMS: atom_id res chain seq x y z
N MET A 1 -18.87 22.08 7.76
CA MET A 1 -18.23 21.52 6.54
C MET A 1 -16.99 22.29 6.04
N GLN A 2 -16.94 23.64 6.02
CA GLN A 2 -15.81 24.41 5.46
C GLN A 2 -14.42 24.24 6.14
N ASN A 3 -14.38 23.85 7.42
CA ASN A 3 -13.12 23.67 8.15
C ASN A 3 -12.31 22.43 7.72
N SER A 4 -12.99 21.37 7.25
CA SER A 4 -12.34 20.14 6.78
C SER A 4 -11.54 20.38 5.49
N TRP A 5 -12.15 21.04 4.51
CA TRP A 5 -11.52 21.38 3.23
C TRP A 5 -10.30 22.31 3.38
N ARG A 6 -10.37 23.29 4.29
CA ARG A 6 -9.22 24.16 4.60
C ARG A 6 -8.04 23.37 5.18
N ASN A 7 -8.30 22.39 6.03
CA ASN A 7 -7.27 21.54 6.63
C ASN A 7 -6.63 20.59 5.62
N ILE A 8 -7.43 19.97 4.75
CA ILE A 8 -6.94 19.08 3.68
C ILE A 8 -6.08 19.86 2.68
N ALA A 9 -6.55 21.01 2.22
CA ALA A 9 -5.80 21.88 1.32
C ALA A 9 -4.50 22.43 1.95
N LYS A 10 -4.47 22.59 3.28
CA LYS A 10 -3.25 22.97 4.02
C LYS A 10 -2.27 21.80 4.10
N ARG A 11 -2.75 20.57 4.33
CA ARG A 11 -1.92 19.35 4.37
C ARG A 11 -1.31 19.02 3.01
N SER A 12 -2.08 19.08 1.93
CA SER A 12 -1.59 18.82 0.57
C SER A 12 -0.52 19.83 0.15
N ARG A 13 -0.73 21.13 0.42
CA ARG A 13 0.28 22.18 0.19
C ARG A 13 1.55 21.97 1.02
N ARG A 14 1.43 21.54 2.27
CA ARG A 14 2.59 21.25 3.14
C ARG A 14 3.40 20.06 2.61
N ALA A 15 2.74 19.03 2.10
CA ALA A 15 3.40 17.88 1.47
C ALA A 15 4.23 18.30 0.25
N VAL A 16 3.64 19.08 -0.67
CA VAL A 16 4.35 19.62 -1.84
C VAL A 16 5.54 20.49 -1.41
N ARG A 17 5.37 21.36 -0.41
CA ARG A 17 6.44 22.24 0.10
C ARG A 17 7.64 21.46 0.65
N LYS A 18 7.41 20.30 1.29
CA LYS A 18 8.50 19.43 1.78
C LYS A 18 9.34 18.86 0.64
N THR A 19 8.73 18.49 -0.49
CA THR A 19 9.49 17.98 -1.66
C THR A 19 10.46 19.03 -2.22
N ILE A 20 10.10 20.33 -2.17
CA ILE A 20 10.98 21.43 -2.59
C ILE A 20 12.22 21.53 -1.71
N ARG A 21 12.04 21.39 -0.38
CA ARG A 21 13.16 21.37 0.56
C ARG A 21 14.06 20.16 0.35
N ALA A 22 13.47 18.98 0.15
CA ALA A 22 14.21 17.74 -0.13
C ALA A 22 15.07 17.86 -1.40
N MET A 23 14.53 18.44 -2.49
CA MET A 23 15.28 18.64 -3.73
C MET A 23 16.47 19.60 -3.60
N ARG A 24 16.39 20.57 -2.68
CA ARG A 24 17.48 21.51 -2.37
C ARG A 24 18.51 20.95 -1.39
N SER A 25 18.24 19.80 -0.77
CA SER A 25 19.19 19.15 0.13
C SER A 25 20.31 18.48 -0.65
N ARG A 26 21.45 18.21 0.00
CA ARG A 26 22.55 17.42 -0.59
C ARG A 26 22.34 15.90 -0.45
N LEU A 27 21.15 15.46 -0.03
CA LEU A 27 20.85 14.06 0.25
C LEU A 27 20.20 13.40 -0.97
N GLU A 28 21.01 12.68 -1.76
CA GLU A 28 20.53 11.98 -2.96
C GLU A 28 19.36 11.01 -2.71
N PRO A 29 19.34 10.21 -1.62
CA PRO A 29 18.17 9.36 -1.33
C PRO A 29 16.88 10.16 -1.17
N MET A 30 16.98 11.35 -0.54
CA MET A 30 15.83 12.22 -0.30
C MET A 30 15.33 12.88 -1.59
N LYS A 31 16.25 13.21 -2.50
CA LYS A 31 15.89 13.71 -3.85
C LYS A 31 15.16 12.64 -4.66
N LYS A 32 15.60 11.38 -4.63
CA LYS A 32 14.92 10.26 -5.33
C LYS A 32 13.48 10.10 -4.85
N VAL A 33 13.27 10.08 -3.52
CA VAL A 33 11.91 9.99 -2.94
C VAL A 33 11.08 11.23 -3.35
N ALA A 34 11.64 12.43 -3.24
CA ALA A 34 10.93 13.65 -3.61
C ALA A 34 10.57 13.72 -5.11
N ALA A 35 11.43 13.20 -5.99
CA ALA A 35 11.16 13.09 -7.41
C ALA A 35 10.01 12.10 -7.68
N SER A 36 10.01 10.93 -7.05
CA SER A 36 8.93 9.95 -7.16
C SER A 36 7.58 10.53 -6.70
N LEU A 37 7.55 11.23 -5.55
CA LEU A 37 6.35 11.89 -5.04
C LEU A 37 5.83 12.99 -5.97
N ARG A 38 6.72 13.67 -6.70
CA ARG A 38 6.33 14.69 -7.68
C ARG A 38 5.78 14.08 -8.95
N ALA A 39 6.38 12.99 -9.43
CA ALA A 39 5.89 12.26 -10.60
C ALA A 39 4.46 11.72 -10.38
N HIS A 40 4.17 11.21 -9.18
CA HIS A 40 2.86 10.67 -8.82
C HIS A 40 1.93 11.67 -8.11
N ARG A 41 2.20 12.98 -8.24
CA ARG A 41 1.50 14.04 -7.50
C ARG A 41 -0.01 13.97 -7.67
N GLU A 42 -0.50 13.72 -8.88
CA GLU A 42 -1.94 13.73 -9.16
C GLU A 42 -2.68 12.63 -8.40
N LEU A 43 -2.13 11.40 -8.41
CA LEU A 43 -2.66 10.26 -7.66
C LEU A 43 -2.66 10.54 -6.15
N LEU A 44 -1.57 11.11 -5.62
CA LEU A 44 -1.49 11.48 -4.21
C LEU A 44 -2.54 12.53 -3.82
N LEU A 45 -2.85 13.46 -4.71
CA LEU A 45 -3.90 14.47 -4.49
C LEU A 45 -5.30 13.87 -4.50
N ASN A 46 -5.53 12.76 -5.21
CA ASN A 46 -6.82 12.07 -5.20
C ASN A 46 -7.18 11.53 -3.81
N TRP A 47 -6.22 11.03 -3.04
CA TRP A 47 -6.47 10.62 -1.65
C TRP A 47 -6.93 11.79 -0.77
N PHE A 48 -6.33 12.98 -0.94
CA PHE A 48 -6.76 14.19 -0.25
C PHE A 48 -8.16 14.65 -0.69
N ARG A 49 -8.49 14.52 -1.99
CA ARG A 49 -9.83 14.82 -2.53
C ARG A 49 -10.89 13.86 -2.00
N ALA A 50 -10.54 12.58 -1.81
CA ALA A 50 -11.38 11.55 -1.21
C ALA A 50 -11.42 11.62 0.32
N HIS A 51 -10.96 12.73 0.94
CA HIS A 51 -10.99 12.95 2.40
C HIS A 51 -10.32 11.86 3.25
N GLY A 52 -9.45 11.03 2.66
CA GLY A 52 -8.87 9.88 3.34
C GLY A 52 -9.87 8.78 3.68
N GLU A 53 -11.02 8.73 3.00
CA GLU A 53 -12.03 7.68 3.16
C GLU A 53 -11.51 6.30 2.72
N ILE A 54 -10.56 6.28 1.79
CA ILE A 54 -9.92 5.04 1.33
C ILE A 54 -8.88 4.61 2.36
N SER A 55 -9.18 3.52 3.07
CA SER A 55 -8.26 2.86 4.00
C SER A 55 -7.18 2.08 3.25
N SER A 56 -5.92 2.27 3.64
CA SER A 56 -4.81 1.45 3.17
C SER A 56 -4.72 0.09 3.87
N GLY A 57 -5.46 -0.10 4.97
CA GLY A 57 -5.32 -1.28 5.82
C GLY A 57 -5.71 -2.60 5.15
N VAL A 58 -6.74 -2.58 4.29
CA VAL A 58 -7.17 -3.77 3.54
C VAL A 58 -6.09 -4.19 2.54
N VAL A 59 -5.54 -3.23 1.80
CA VAL A 59 -4.47 -3.48 0.82
C VAL A 59 -3.19 -3.96 1.52
N GLU A 60 -2.85 -3.38 2.67
CA GLU A 60 -1.71 -3.80 3.48
C GLU A 60 -1.89 -5.23 4.04
N GLY A 61 -3.10 -5.55 4.51
CA GLY A 61 -3.45 -6.90 4.95
C GLY A 61 -3.30 -7.93 3.84
N PHE A 62 -3.79 -7.62 2.63
CA PHE A 62 -3.61 -8.50 1.48
C PHE A 62 -2.15 -8.66 1.07
N ASN A 63 -1.36 -7.58 1.05
CA ASN A 63 0.07 -7.66 0.77
C ASN A 63 0.80 -8.55 1.78
N ASN A 64 0.46 -8.43 3.07
CA ASN A 64 1.05 -9.27 4.12
C ASN A 64 0.66 -10.75 3.96
N LYS A 65 -0.60 -11.03 3.61
CA LYS A 65 -1.08 -12.40 3.38
C LYS A 65 -0.39 -13.03 2.17
N ALA A 66 -0.30 -12.32 1.05
CA ALA A 66 0.42 -12.76 -0.14
C ALA A 66 1.92 -13.03 0.13
N LYS A 67 2.56 -12.13 0.87
CA LYS A 67 3.96 -12.31 1.30
C LYS A 67 4.13 -13.54 2.20
N LEU A 68 3.20 -13.76 3.13
CA LEU A 68 3.22 -14.93 4.01
C LEU A 68 3.02 -16.23 3.23
N THR A 69 2.07 -16.29 2.30
CA THR A 69 1.83 -17.45 1.42
C THR A 69 3.09 -17.82 0.65
N SER A 70 3.75 -16.83 0.04
CA SER A 70 5.01 -17.04 -0.69
C SER A 70 6.17 -17.49 0.20
N ARG A 71 6.22 -17.00 1.46
CA ARG A 71 7.26 -17.37 2.42
C ARG A 71 7.07 -18.78 2.97
N LYS A 72 5.82 -19.20 3.25
CA LYS A 72 5.50 -20.54 3.76
C LYS A 72 5.89 -21.64 2.77
N SER A 73 5.78 -21.38 1.46
CA SER A 73 6.15 -22.33 0.42
C SER A 73 7.65 -22.37 0.10
N TYR A 74 8.46 -21.49 0.70
CA TYR A 74 9.89 -21.30 0.35
C TYR A 74 10.14 -21.02 -1.14
N GLY A 75 9.13 -20.47 -1.83
CA GLY A 75 9.17 -20.18 -3.26
C GLY A 75 8.42 -21.20 -4.12
N PHE A 76 7.68 -20.71 -5.10
CA PHE A 76 7.00 -21.56 -6.08
C PHE A 76 7.86 -21.67 -7.34
N ARG A 77 7.96 -22.88 -7.90
CA ARG A 77 8.66 -23.12 -9.17
C ARG A 77 7.83 -22.71 -10.39
N ASN A 78 6.51 -22.65 -10.21
CA ASN A 78 5.56 -22.36 -11.27
C ASN A 78 4.62 -21.21 -10.84
N THR A 79 4.40 -20.26 -11.75
CA THR A 79 3.45 -19.15 -11.63
C THR A 79 2.02 -19.62 -11.41
N GLU A 80 1.57 -20.67 -12.12
CA GLU A 80 0.19 -21.17 -11.96
C GLU A 80 -0.08 -21.67 -10.53
N VAL A 81 0.91 -22.29 -9.90
CA VAL A 81 0.79 -22.78 -8.52
C VAL A 81 0.76 -21.62 -7.51
N LEU A 82 1.54 -20.56 -7.76
CA LEU A 82 1.47 -19.34 -6.95
C LEU A 82 0.09 -18.69 -7.06
N GLU A 83 -0.48 -18.59 -8.26
CA GLU A 83 -1.83 -18.03 -8.47
C GLU A 83 -2.89 -18.81 -7.67
N VAL A 84 -2.91 -20.14 -7.80
CA VAL A 84 -3.84 -21.00 -7.05
C VAL A 84 -3.65 -20.82 -5.54
N ALA A 85 -2.42 -20.78 -5.06
CA ALA A 85 -2.14 -20.59 -3.63
C ALA A 85 -2.58 -19.20 -3.13
N LEU A 86 -2.41 -18.16 -3.95
CA LEU A 86 -2.89 -16.82 -3.67
C LEU A 86 -4.41 -16.76 -3.64
N PHE A 87 -5.09 -17.34 -4.63
CA PHE A 87 -6.55 -17.42 -4.64
C PHE A 87 -7.08 -18.15 -3.41
N HIS A 88 -6.52 -19.32 -3.09
CA HIS A 88 -6.88 -20.08 -1.89
C HIS A 88 -6.70 -19.25 -0.62
N SER A 89 -5.53 -18.62 -0.47
CA SER A 89 -5.22 -17.82 0.72
C SER A 89 -6.07 -16.55 0.84
N LEU A 90 -6.38 -15.88 -0.27
CA LEU A 90 -7.03 -14.57 -0.26
C LEU A 90 -8.56 -14.65 -0.34
N ALA A 91 -9.12 -15.67 -1.01
CA ALA A 91 -10.56 -15.75 -1.32
C ALA A 91 -11.41 -16.46 -0.26
N ALA A 92 -10.84 -16.83 0.90
CA ALA A 92 -11.55 -17.55 1.97
C ALA A 92 -12.34 -18.76 1.43
N LEU A 93 -11.70 -19.53 0.54
CA LEU A 93 -12.28 -20.71 -0.07
C LEU A 93 -12.54 -21.80 1.00
N PRO A 94 -13.58 -22.63 0.83
CA PRO A 94 -13.87 -23.71 1.77
C PRO A 94 -12.70 -24.68 1.83
N GLU A 95 -12.19 -24.92 3.04
CA GLU A 95 -11.16 -25.90 3.30
C GLU A 95 -11.79 -27.26 3.62
N PRO A 96 -11.16 -28.38 3.26
CA PRO A 96 -11.63 -29.70 3.65
C PRO A 96 -11.59 -29.85 5.18
N ASN A 97 -12.54 -30.62 5.72
CA ASN A 97 -12.64 -30.82 7.16
C ASN A 97 -11.47 -31.68 7.65
N PHE A 98 -10.52 -31.09 8.37
CA PHE A 98 -9.38 -31.80 8.93
C PHE A 98 -9.73 -32.37 10.31
N ILE A 99 -9.22 -33.58 10.61
CA ILE A 99 -9.48 -34.27 11.88
C ILE A 99 -8.73 -33.61 13.06
N HIS A 100 -7.65 -32.87 12.76
CA HIS A 100 -6.83 -32.18 13.75
C HIS A 100 -6.74 -30.68 13.44
N GLU A 101 -7.08 -29.87 14.44
CA GLU A 101 -6.81 -28.43 14.46
C GLU A 101 -5.55 -28.17 15.28
N PHE A 102 -4.66 -27.29 14.80
CA PHE A 102 -3.56 -26.80 15.60
C PHE A 102 -4.06 -25.67 16.50
N CYS A 103 -4.19 -25.95 17.81
CA CYS A 103 -4.51 -24.98 18.85
C CYS A 103 -3.40 -23.95 19.05
#